data_AF-A0A7T8GRH6-F1
#
_entry.id   AF-A0A7T8GRH6-F1
#
_cell.length_a   1.000
_cell.length_b   1.000
_cell.length_c   1.000
_cell.angle_alpha   90.00
_cell.angle_beta   90.00
_cell.angle_gamma   90.00
#
_symmetry.space_group_name_H-M   'P 1'
#
loop_
_entity.id
_entity.type
_entity.pdbx_description
1 polymer ?
#
loop_
_entity_poly.entity_id
_entity_poly.type
_entity_poly.pdbx_seq_one_letter_code
_entity_poly.pdbx_strand_id
1 'polypeptide(L)'
;AVEDLNSCLRRREEILPSDSRSIAETHYQLGVALGFNLRFDDAVKALESSIGVLSSRVTNLKDKKESVDPSKKDDTFYTREKEIEEIEKLIPEIKEKIADTRDLQEETLKKIREMHLEWLLKRRQMDPLRKK
;
A
#
# COMPACT_ATOMS: atom_id res chain seq x y z
N ALA A 1 -14.81 -1.83 -0.54
CA ALA A 1 -13.41 -1.92 -1.03
C ALA A 1 -12.44 -2.36 0.06
N VAL A 2 -12.12 -1.52 1.07
CA VAL A 2 -11.14 -1.90 2.12
C VAL A 2 -11.55 -3.15 2.90
N GLU A 3 -12.83 -3.27 3.31
CA GLU A 3 -13.34 -4.43 4.02
C GLU A 3 -13.32 -5.71 3.16
N ASP A 4 -13.67 -5.59 1.88
CA ASP A 4 -13.62 -6.69 0.91
C ASP A 4 -12.19 -7.17 0.71
N LEU A 5 -11.23 -6.24 0.57
CA LEU A 5 -9.81 -6.53 0.40
C LEU A 5 -9.21 -7.17 1.65
N ASN A 6 -9.57 -6.72 2.87
CA ASN A 6 -9.16 -7.37 4.11
C ASN A 6 -9.70 -8.79 4.22
N SER A 7 -10.98 -8.99 3.87
CA SER A 7 -11.60 -10.31 3.87
C SER A 7 -10.96 -11.24 2.84
N CYS A 8 -10.60 -10.71 1.68
CA CYS A 8 -9.89 -11.42 0.63
C CYS A 8 -8.46 -11.79 1.06
N LEU A 9 -7.73 -10.84 1.64
CA LEU A 9 -6.37 -11.04 2.14
C LEU A 9 -6.33 -12.16 3.17
N ARG A 10 -7.21 -12.11 4.18
CA ARG A 10 -7.27 -13.14 5.22
C ARG A 10 -7.50 -14.53 4.62
N ARG A 11 -8.46 -14.67 3.70
CA ARG A 11 -8.71 -15.97 3.05
C ARG A 11 -7.51 -16.43 2.23
N ARG A 12 -6.82 -15.52 1.55
CA ARG A 12 -5.59 -15.82 0.79
C ARG A 12 -4.48 -16.29 1.73
N GLU A 13 -4.27 -15.63 2.86
CA GLU A 13 -3.27 -16.04 3.88
C GLU A 13 -3.59 -17.40 4.51
N GLU A 14 -4.87 -17.78 4.59
CA GLU A 14 -5.31 -19.09 5.10
C GLU A 14 -5.03 -20.25 4.12
N ILE A 15 -5.03 -20.01 2.81
CA ILE A 15 -4.99 -21.09 1.79
C ILE A 15 -3.77 -21.03 0.87
N LEU A 16 -3.12 -19.87 0.74
CA LEU A 16 -1.98 -19.67 -0.14
C LEU A 16 -0.68 -19.65 0.66
N PRO A 17 0.44 -20.07 0.04
CA PRO A 17 1.76 -19.89 0.62
C PRO A 17 2.07 -18.42 0.92
N SER A 18 2.83 -18.16 1.98
CA SER A 18 3.14 -16.81 2.44
C SER A 18 3.94 -15.96 1.45
N ASP A 19 4.62 -16.57 0.48
CA ASP A 19 5.34 -15.89 -0.61
C ASP A 19 4.49 -15.75 -1.90
N SER A 20 3.18 -16.03 -1.83
CA SER A 20 2.29 -15.94 -2.98
C SER A 20 2.19 -14.50 -3.52
N ARG A 21 2.38 -14.33 -4.82
CA ARG A 21 2.19 -13.03 -5.50
C ARG A 21 0.77 -12.49 -5.34
N SER A 22 -0.24 -13.34 -5.21
CA SER A 22 -1.62 -12.91 -4.96
C SER A 22 -1.80 -12.25 -3.59
N ILE A 23 -1.05 -12.68 -2.56
CA ILE A 23 -1.05 -12.01 -1.25
C ILE A 23 -0.43 -10.62 -1.40
N ALA A 24 0.73 -10.51 -2.06
CA ALA A 24 1.36 -9.22 -2.33
C ALA A 24 0.44 -8.26 -3.09
N GLU A 25 -0.19 -8.72 -4.17
CA GLU A 25 -1.14 -7.93 -4.96
C GLU A 25 -2.30 -7.41 -4.10
N THR A 26 -2.82 -8.24 -3.19
CA THR A 26 -3.91 -7.83 -2.28
C THR A 26 -3.46 -6.74 -1.34
N HIS A 27 -2.26 -6.86 -0.77
CA HIS A 27 -1.66 -5.82 0.07
C HIS A 27 -1.47 -4.51 -0.70
N TYR A 28 -1.02 -4.57 -1.95
CA TYR A 28 -0.89 -3.39 -2.79
C TYR A 28 -2.25 -2.71 -3.02
N GLN A 29 -3.26 -3.47 -3.46
CA GLN A 29 -4.62 -2.97 -3.67
C GLN A 29 -5.23 -2.38 -2.39
N LEU A 30 -4.97 -3.02 -1.23
CA LEU A 30 -5.38 -2.53 0.07
C LEU A 30 -4.71 -1.20 0.41
N GLY A 31 -3.40 -1.07 0.16
CA GLY A 31 -2.66 0.18 0.32
C GLY A 31 -3.24 1.32 -0.49
N VAL A 32 -3.54 1.07 -1.77
CA VAL A 32 -4.20 2.03 -2.65
C VAL A 32 -5.57 2.45 -2.11
N ALA A 33 -6.41 1.49 -1.71
CA ALA A 33 -7.74 1.77 -1.18
C ALA A 33 -7.71 2.56 0.14
N LEU A 34 -6.74 2.28 1.02
CA LEU A 34 -6.52 3.02 2.27
C LEU A 34 -6.06 4.45 2.00
N GLY A 35 -5.19 4.65 1.00
CA GLY A 35 -4.75 5.98 0.58
C GLY A 35 -5.91 6.86 0.10
N PHE A 36 -6.82 6.31 -0.69
CA PHE A 36 -8.04 7.02 -1.10
C PHE A 36 -8.95 7.39 0.08
N ASN A 37 -8.91 6.62 1.15
CA ASN A 37 -9.67 6.88 2.39
C ASN A 37 -8.90 7.75 3.40
N LEU A 38 -7.80 8.41 2.97
CA LEU A 38 -6.94 9.25 3.80
C LEU A 38 -6.34 8.53 5.02
N ARG A 39 -6.31 7.19 5.01
CA ARG A 39 -5.68 6.34 6.04
C ARG A 39 -4.22 6.10 5.66
N PHE A 40 -3.45 7.18 5.57
CA PHE A 40 -2.11 7.18 4.99
C PHE A 40 -1.12 6.22 5.69
N ASP A 41 -1.11 6.19 7.02
CA ASP A 41 -0.19 5.28 7.74
C ASP A 41 -0.53 3.80 7.51
N ASP A 42 -1.82 3.47 7.44
CA ASP A 42 -2.26 2.11 7.14
C ASP A 42 -1.98 1.76 5.67
N ALA A 43 -2.13 2.72 4.75
CA ALA A 43 -1.80 2.57 3.35
C ALA A 43 -0.33 2.21 3.16
N VAL A 44 0.57 2.95 3.82
CA VAL A 44 2.02 2.69 3.78
C VAL A 44 2.35 1.31 4.34
N LYS A 45 1.79 0.93 5.50
CA LYS A 45 2.00 -0.41 6.07
C LYS A 45 1.57 -1.54 5.13
N ALA A 46 0.44 -1.36 4.42
CA ALA A 46 -0.02 -2.33 3.44
C ALA A 46 0.92 -2.42 2.23
N LEU A 47 1.39 -1.29 1.70
CA LEU A 47 2.38 -1.27 0.60
C LEU A 47 3.72 -1.89 1.02
N GLU A 48 4.19 -1.62 2.25
CA GLU A 48 5.38 -2.26 2.83
C GLU A 48 5.21 -3.76 2.96
N SER A 49 4.02 -4.23 3.36
CA SER A 49 3.70 -5.66 3.43
C SER A 49 3.72 -6.31 2.04
N SER A 50 3.23 -5.62 1.00
CA SER A 50 3.37 -6.06 -0.39
C SER A 50 4.84 -6.24 -0.78
N ILE A 51 5.69 -5.26 -0.47
CA ILE A 51 7.15 -5.35 -0.73
C ILE A 51 7.75 -6.54 0.04
N GLY A 52 7.33 -6.77 1.29
CA GLY A 52 7.81 -7.88 2.11
C GLY A 52 7.55 -9.24 1.46
N VAL A 53 6.31 -9.50 1.05
CA VAL A 53 5.93 -10.74 0.37
C VAL A 53 6.70 -10.93 -0.95
N LEU A 54 6.80 -9.88 -1.76
CA LEU A 54 7.55 -9.90 -3.02
C LEU A 54 9.05 -10.17 -2.80
N SER A 55 9.63 -9.56 -1.77
CA SER A 55 11.03 -9.76 -1.42
C SER A 55 11.28 -11.19 -0.97
N SER A 56 10.40 -11.75 -0.13
CA SER A 56 10.44 -13.16 0.25
C SER A 56 10.33 -14.09 -0.96
N ARG A 57 9.46 -13.78 -1.92
CA ARG A 57 9.31 -14.54 -3.15
C ARG A 57 10.60 -14.54 -3.97
N VAL A 58 11.25 -13.39 -4.15
CA VAL A 58 12.56 -13.30 -4.85
C VAL A 58 13.63 -14.11 -4.15
N THR A 59 13.72 -14.05 -2.82
CA THR A 59 14.66 -14.87 -2.05
C THR A 59 14.41 -16.36 -2.29
N ASN A 60 13.15 -16.79 -2.19
CA ASN A 60 12.80 -18.20 -2.38
C ASN A 60 13.07 -18.68 -3.81
N LEU A 61 12.81 -17.85 -4.83
CA LEU A 61 13.12 -18.16 -6.24
C LEU A 61 14.62 -18.32 -6.48
N LYS A 62 15.44 -17.46 -5.89
CA LYS A 62 16.91 -17.55 -5.96
C LYS A 62 17.43 -18.82 -5.29
N ASP A 63 16.81 -19.22 -4.19
CA ASP A 63 17.15 -20.44 -3.44
C ASP A 63 16.52 -21.73 -4.02
N LYS A 64 15.66 -21.61 -5.05
CA LYS A 64 14.86 -22.70 -5.63
C LYS A 64 13.96 -23.40 -4.60
N LYS A 65 13.42 -22.62 -3.68
CA LYS A 65 12.51 -23.04 -2.59
C LYS A 65 11.17 -22.31 -2.66
N GLU A 66 10.89 -21.65 -3.77
CA GLU A 66 9.63 -20.96 -3.98
C GLU A 66 8.45 -21.92 -3.85
N SER A 67 7.34 -21.41 -3.32
CA SER A 67 6.11 -22.18 -3.32
C SER A 67 5.59 -22.35 -4.75
N VAL A 68 4.90 -23.47 -5.00
CA VAL A 68 4.26 -23.71 -6.29
C VAL A 68 3.13 -22.69 -6.48
N ASP A 69 3.24 -21.90 -7.54
CA ASP A 69 2.15 -21.01 -7.96
C ASP A 69 1.24 -21.78 -8.94
N PRO A 70 -0.01 -22.11 -8.55
CA PRO A 70 -0.93 -22.83 -9.42
C PRO A 70 -1.23 -22.08 -10.72
N SER A 71 -1.18 -20.74 -10.70
CA SER A 71 -1.46 -19.89 -11.86
C SER A 71 -0.37 -19.94 -12.93
N LYS A 72 0.84 -20.41 -12.56
CA LYS A 72 2.01 -20.52 -13.43
C LYS A 72 2.31 -21.94 -13.89
N LYS A 73 1.55 -22.93 -13.41
CA LYS A 73 1.80 -24.34 -13.70
C LYS A 73 1.78 -24.68 -15.20
N ASP A 74 0.89 -24.03 -15.95
CA ASP A 74 0.70 -24.26 -17.39
C ASP A 74 1.31 -23.14 -18.27
N ASP A 75 2.08 -22.23 -17.67
CA ASP A 75 2.71 -21.11 -18.39
C ASP A 75 4.04 -21.56 -19.02
N THR A 76 4.02 -21.88 -20.32
CA THR A 76 5.20 -22.35 -21.07
C THR A 76 6.32 -21.31 -21.17
N PHE A 77 6.04 -20.03 -20.90
CA PHE A 77 7.01 -18.95 -20.98
C PHE A 77 7.60 -18.56 -19.63
N TYR A 78 7.08 -19.16 -18.55
CA TYR A 78 7.54 -18.94 -17.20
C TYR A 78 8.98 -19.41 -16.99
N THR A 79 9.80 -18.54 -16.41
CA THR A 79 11.09 -18.92 -15.82
C THR A 79 11.27 -18.17 -14.50
N ARG A 80 12.05 -18.76 -13.58
CA ARG A 80 12.37 -18.12 -12.29
C ARG A 80 13.06 -16.77 -12.51
N GLU A 81 13.96 -16.71 -13.48
CA GLU A 81 14.74 -15.52 -13.81
C GLU A 81 13.84 -14.37 -14.26
N LYS A 82 12.84 -14.65 -15.11
CA LYS A 82 11.84 -13.65 -15.53
C LYS A 82 10.98 -13.18 -14.37
N GLU A 83 10.51 -14.11 -13.53
CA GLU A 83 9.71 -13.74 -12.35
C GLU A 83 10.51 -12.84 -11.39
N ILE A 84 11.78 -13.16 -11.15
CA ILE A 84 12.68 -12.32 -10.36
C ILE A 84 12.82 -10.93 -10.99
N GLU A 85 13.09 -10.84 -12.29
CA GLU A 85 13.26 -9.56 -12.99
C GLU A 85 11.99 -8.69 -12.93
N GLU A 86 10.81 -9.30 -13.11
CA GLU A 86 9.53 -8.61 -12.96
C GLU A 86 9.34 -8.06 -11.54
N ILE A 87 9.60 -8.89 -10.52
CA ILE A 87 9.42 -8.47 -9.13
C ILE A 87 10.44 -7.39 -8.74
N GLU A 88 11.68 -7.51 -9.18
CA GLU A 88 12.73 -6.51 -8.95
C GLU A 88 12.39 -5.15 -9.59
N LYS A 89 11.61 -5.12 -10.69
CA LYS A 89 11.05 -3.89 -11.27
C LYS A 89 9.83 -3.35 -10.52
N LEU A 90 8.97 -4.22 -9.98
CA LEU A 90 7.79 -3.79 -9.22
C LEU A 90 8.13 -3.16 -7.86
N ILE A 91 9.18 -3.65 -7.18
CA ILE A 91 9.57 -3.14 -5.86
C ILE A 91 9.83 -1.62 -5.87
N PRO A 92 10.63 -1.04 -6.78
CA PRO A 92 10.83 0.41 -6.82
C PRO A 92 9.54 1.17 -7.17
N GLU A 93 8.68 0.65 -8.03
CA GLU A 93 7.37 1.26 -8.32
C GLU A 93 6.48 1.34 -7.07
N ILE A 94 6.47 0.29 -6.23
CA ILE A 94 5.72 0.31 -4.96
C ILE A 94 6.36 1.27 -3.95
N LYS A 95 7.70 1.41 -3.93
CA LYS A 95 8.40 2.38 -3.09
C LYS A 95 8.08 3.83 -3.50
N GLU A 96 8.02 4.10 -4.80
CA GLU A 96 7.55 5.39 -5.33
C GLU A 96 6.12 5.67 -4.89
N LYS A 97 5.23 4.67 -4.96
CA LYS A 97 3.85 4.79 -4.46
C LYS A 97 3.77 5.12 -2.97
N ILE A 98 4.69 4.59 -2.15
CA ILE A 98 4.80 4.94 -0.73
C ILE A 98 5.21 6.40 -0.57
N ALA A 99 6.19 6.87 -1.35
CA ALA A 99 6.62 8.27 -1.32
C ALA A 99 5.46 9.21 -1.70
N ASP A 100 4.76 8.94 -2.80
CA ASP A 100 3.57 9.70 -3.21
C ASP A 100 2.49 9.76 -2.12
N THR A 101 2.30 8.63 -1.42
CA THR A 101 1.30 8.54 -0.34
C THR A 101 1.68 9.41 0.86
N ARG A 102 2.99 9.48 1.18
CA ARG A 102 3.52 10.34 2.25
C ARG A 102 3.45 11.81 1.87
N ASP A 103 3.80 12.17 0.65
CA ASP A 103 3.70 13.54 0.15
C ASP A 103 2.24 14.02 0.20
N LEU A 104 1.30 13.19 -0.24
CA LEU A 104 -0.13 13.48 -0.15
C LEU A 104 -0.62 13.63 1.30
N GLN A 105 -0.09 12.83 2.23
CA GLN A 105 -0.37 12.97 3.66
C GLN A 105 0.08 14.33 4.19
N GLU A 106 1.31 14.75 3.86
CA GLU A 106 1.85 16.03 4.29
C GLU A 106 1.06 17.22 3.74
N GLU A 107 0.72 17.19 2.45
CA GLU A 107 -0.12 18.21 1.81
C GLU A 107 -1.50 18.29 2.45
N THR A 108 -2.13 17.13 2.71
CA THR A 108 -3.45 17.07 3.34
C THR A 108 -3.42 17.67 4.73
N LEU A 109 -2.41 17.33 5.54
CA LEU A 109 -2.24 17.88 6.89
C LEU A 109 -1.95 19.38 6.87
N LYS A 110 -1.18 19.86 5.89
CA LYS A 110 -0.92 21.30 5.71
C LYS A 110 -2.22 22.05 5.43
N LYS A 111 -3.03 21.59 4.48
CA LYS A 111 -4.34 22.19 4.15
C LYS A 111 -5.27 22.22 5.36
N ILE A 112 -5.34 21.14 6.14
CA ILE A 112 -6.16 21.08 7.37
C ILE A 112 -5.69 22.13 8.39
N ARG A 113 -4.37 22.28 8.59
CA ARG A 113 -3.81 23.29 9.51
C ARG A 113 -4.14 24.71 9.06
N GLU A 114 -3.99 25.00 7.77
CA GLU A 114 -4.31 26.31 7.19
C GLU A 114 -5.80 26.63 7.36
N MET A 115 -6.69 25.70 7.01
CA MET A 115 -8.13 25.84 7.21
C MET A 115 -8.49 26.08 8.69
N HIS A 116 -7.85 25.36 9.61
CA HIS A 116 -8.09 25.54 11.04
C HIS A 116 -7.65 26.91 11.52
N LEU A 117 -6.48 27.40 11.08
CA LEU A 117 -5.98 28.71 11.43
C LEU A 117 -6.89 29.82 10.90
N GLU A 118 -7.34 29.73 9.65
CA GLU A 118 -8.30 30.66 9.07
C GLU A 118 -9.62 30.69 9.86
N TRP A 119 -10.13 29.52 10.25
CA TRP A 119 -11.33 29.41 11.07
C TRP A 119 -11.16 30.11 12.43
N LEU A 120 -10.03 29.91 13.11
CA LEU A 120 -9.72 30.57 14.38
C LEU A 120 -9.64 32.10 14.23
N LEU A 121 -8.97 32.58 13.17
CA LEU A 121 -8.85 34.01 12.88
C LEU A 121 -10.21 34.64 12.62
N LYS A 122 -11.05 33.98 11.81
CA LYS A 122 -12.41 34.45 11.51
C LYS A 122 -13.28 34.47 12.77
N ARG A 123 -13.22 33.43 13.60
CA ARG A 123 -13.93 33.37 14.88
C ARG A 123 -13.50 34.52 15.81
N ARG A 124 -12.20 34.82 15.87
CA ARG A 124 -11.66 35.94 16.67
C ARG A 124 -12.09 37.32 16.16
N GLN A 125 -12.26 37.49 14.85
CA GLN A 125 -12.76 38.75 14.27
C GLN A 125 -14.27 38.94 14.47
N MET A 126 -15.02 37.84 14.54
CA MET A 126 -16.47 37.82 14.75
C MET A 126 -16.88 37.91 16.22
N ASP A 127 -15.92 37.98 17.16
CA ASP A 127 -16.21 38.07 18.59
C ASP A 127 -16.86 39.43 18.94
N PRO A 128 -18.15 39.46 19.33
CA PRO A 128 -18.86 40.71 19.61
C PRO A 128 -18.31 41.41 20.86
N LEU A 129 -17.63 40.70 21.76
CA LEU A 129 -17.05 41.27 22.98
C LEU A 129 -15.81 42.13 22.70
N ARG A 130 -15.26 42.07 21.48
CA ARG A 130 -14.06 42.83 21.08
C ARG A 130 -14.35 44.23 20.50
N LYS A 131 -15.63 44.58 20.32
CA LYS A 131 -16.07 45.90 19.79
C LYS A 131 -16.44 46.92 20.89
N LYS A 132 -16.09 46.66 22.16
CA LYS A 132 -16.25 47.60 23.27
C LYS A 132 -14.90 48.14 23.74
#